data_AF-A0A8J3NNL6-F1
#
_entry.id   AF-A0A8J3NNL6-F1
#
_cell.length_a   1.000
_cell.length_b   1.000
_cell.length_c   1.000
_cell.angle_alpha   90.00
_cell.angle_beta   90.00
_cell.angle_gamma   90.00
#
_symmetry.space_group_name_H-M   'P 1'
#
loop_
_entity.id
_entity.type
_entity.pdbx_description
1 polymer ?
#
loop_
_entity_poly.entity_id
_entity_poly.type
_entity_poly.pdbx_seq_one_letter_code
_entity_poly.pdbx_strand_id
1 'polypeptide(L)'
;MPKPVNTGLGRVLVFVYGLFAVAATCRASVQIIMKFGEAPVSYLLSALAAVLYIVATVGLVRGDAGGRRLAQACFTVELVGVLAVGTLSVLAPQDFPDATVWSGFGEGYGYLPLVLPVLGLIWLRRKAPVTAS
;
A
#
# COMPACT_ATOMS: atom_id res chain seq x y z
N MET A 1 35.78 4.44 13.98
CA MET A 1 34.48 5.05 14.32
C MET A 1 33.41 4.29 13.55
N PRO A 2 32.49 3.54 14.19
CA PRO A 2 31.50 2.81 13.42
C PRO A 2 30.56 3.83 12.78
N LYS A 3 30.40 3.78 11.46
CA LYS A 3 29.29 4.43 10.77
C LYS A 3 28.20 3.38 10.57
N PRO A 4 27.27 3.17 11.52
CA PRO A 4 26.00 2.58 11.14
C PRO A 4 25.12 3.67 10.49
N VAL A 5 24.02 3.25 9.88
CA VAL A 5 23.01 4.08 9.22
C VAL A 5 23.32 4.51 7.78
N ASN A 6 23.70 3.56 6.92
CA ASN A 6 23.32 3.62 5.51
C ASN A 6 22.70 2.31 4.99
N THR A 7 22.11 1.55 5.91
CA THR A 7 21.36 0.31 5.64
C THR A 7 19.89 0.58 5.25
N GLY A 8 19.54 1.83 4.85
CA GLY A 8 18.62 2.66 5.64
C GLY A 8 17.25 3.09 5.10
N LEU A 9 16.80 2.74 3.88
CA LEU A 9 15.44 3.09 3.44
C LEU A 9 14.65 1.89 2.89
N GLY A 10 15.27 1.08 2.03
CA GLY A 10 14.59 -0.10 1.45
C GLY A 10 14.12 -1.11 2.50
N ARG A 11 14.89 -1.33 3.57
CA ARG A 11 14.49 -2.22 4.68
C ARG A 11 13.32 -1.66 5.49
N VAL A 12 13.29 -0.34 5.68
CA VAL A 12 12.17 0.34 6.36
C VAL A 12 10.91 0.21 5.50
N LEU A 13 11.00 0.43 4.19
CA LEU A 13 9.88 0.20 3.28
C LEU A 13 9.39 -1.25 3.36
N VAL A 14 10.27 -2.25 3.28
CA VAL A 14 9.89 -3.68 3.39
C VAL A 14 9.19 -3.95 4.72
N PHE A 15 9.73 -3.44 5.83
CA PHE A 15 9.14 -3.67 7.16
C PHE A 15 7.76 -3.02 7.28
N VAL A 16 7.62 -1.76 6.86
CA VAL A 16 6.36 -1.03 6.95
C VAL A 16 5.31 -1.65 6.02
N TYR A 17 5.67 -1.95 4.76
CA TYR A 17 4.77 -2.64 3.83
C TYR A 17 4.37 -4.03 4.34
N GLY A 18 5.29 -4.79 4.94
CA GLY A 18 5.00 -6.09 5.54
C GLY A 18 4.06 -6.00 6.74
N LEU A 19 4.27 -5.03 7.65
CA LEU A 19 3.37 -4.81 8.79
C LEU A 19 1.96 -4.42 8.31
N PHE A 20 1.89 -3.54 7.32
CA PHE A 20 0.63 -3.09 6.75
C PHE A 20 -0.11 -4.21 6.01
N ALA A 21 0.62 -5.08 5.31
CA ALA A 21 0.09 -6.28 4.69
C ALA A 21 -0.59 -7.17 5.73
N VAL A 22 0.08 -7.45 6.86
CA VAL A 22 -0.49 -8.28 7.93
C VAL A 22 -1.73 -7.60 8.52
N ALA A 23 -1.64 -6.31 8.87
CA ALA A 23 -2.76 -5.57 9.46
C ALA A 23 -3.99 -5.51 8.55
N ALA A 24 -3.79 -5.18 7.27
CA ALA A 24 -4.86 -5.13 6.27
C ALA A 24 -5.45 -6.52 6.00
N THR A 25 -4.62 -7.57 5.94
CA THR A 25 -5.09 -8.95 5.75
C THR A 25 -5.95 -9.43 6.91
N CYS A 26 -5.51 -9.20 8.15
CA CYS A 26 -6.28 -9.57 9.34
C CYS A 26 -7.62 -8.84 9.37
N ARG A 27 -7.62 -7.52 9.13
CA ARG A 27 -8.85 -6.72 9.09
C ARG A 27 -9.81 -7.20 8.00
N ALA A 28 -9.33 -7.32 6.76
CA ALA A 28 -10.15 -7.76 5.64
C ALA A 28 -10.71 -9.17 5.85
N SER A 29 -9.91 -10.10 6.38
CA SER A 29 -10.36 -11.47 6.67
C SER A 29 -11.48 -11.50 7.70
N VAL A 30 -11.34 -10.76 8.82
CA VAL A 30 -12.39 -10.69 9.84
C VAL A 30 -13.66 -10.05 9.28
N GLN A 31 -13.54 -8.97 8.51
CA GLN A 31 -14.69 -8.29 7.90
C GLN A 31 -15.42 -9.17 6.88
N ILE A 32 -14.69 -9.89 6.03
CA ILE A 32 -15.27 -10.81 5.05
C ILE A 32 -15.93 -12.00 5.74
N ILE A 33 -15.31 -12.59 6.78
CA ILE A 33 -15.89 -13.77 7.45
C ILE A 33 -17.11 -13.40 8.28
N MET A 34 -17.07 -12.28 8.99
CA MET A 34 -18.10 -11.93 9.98
C MET A 34 -19.22 -11.07 9.43
N LYS A 35 -18.95 -10.24 8.41
CA LYS A 35 -19.80 -9.10 8.06
C LYS A 35 -20.06 -8.93 6.56
N PHE A 36 -19.68 -9.88 5.70
CA PHE A 36 -19.65 -9.69 4.23
C PHE A 36 -20.87 -8.98 3.61
N GLY A 37 -22.07 -9.23 4.16
CA GLY A 37 -23.32 -8.63 3.67
C GLY A 37 -23.56 -7.17 4.05
N GLU A 38 -22.79 -6.58 4.97
CA GLU A 38 -22.97 -5.20 5.43
C GLU A 38 -22.37 -4.17 4.46
N ALA A 39 -21.16 -4.43 3.97
CA ALA A 39 -20.43 -3.51 3.09
C ALA A 39 -19.46 -4.25 2.14
N PRO A 40 -19.97 -5.07 1.20
CA PRO A 40 -19.15 -5.97 0.40
C PRO A 40 -18.08 -5.22 -0.43
N VAL A 41 -18.40 -4.05 -0.98
CA VAL A 41 -17.44 -3.23 -1.74
C VAL A 41 -16.31 -2.74 -0.85
N SER A 42 -16.61 -2.23 0.35
CA SER A 42 -15.61 -1.73 1.29
C SER A 42 -14.61 -2.81 1.72
N TYR A 43 -15.11 -4.03 1.91
CA TYR A 43 -14.28 -5.16 2.34
C TYR A 43 -13.45 -5.73 1.19
N LEU A 44 -14.00 -5.80 -0.03
CA LEU A 44 -13.24 -6.18 -1.22
C LEU A 44 -12.11 -5.18 -1.52
N LEU A 45 -12.36 -3.88 -1.37
CA LEU A 45 -11.32 -2.85 -1.51
C LEU A 45 -10.21 -3.01 -0.46
N SER A 46 -10.57 -3.35 0.77
CA SER A 46 -9.60 -3.62 1.85
C SER A 46 -8.80 -4.91 1.60
N ALA A 47 -9.43 -5.95 1.05
CA ALA A 47 -8.76 -7.17 0.62
C ALA A 47 -7.82 -6.92 -0.57
N LEU A 48 -8.23 -6.12 -1.54
CA LEU A 48 -7.38 -5.71 -2.66
C LEU A 48 -6.15 -4.95 -2.15
N ALA A 49 -6.34 -4.01 -1.22
CA ALA A 49 -5.23 -3.29 -0.59
C ALA A 49 -4.26 -4.27 0.10
N ALA A 50 -4.77 -5.24 0.87
CA ALA A 50 -3.96 -6.28 1.50
C ALA A 50 -3.10 -7.06 0.49
N VAL A 51 -3.69 -7.48 -0.64
CA VAL A 51 -2.96 -8.15 -1.73
C VAL A 51 -1.87 -7.26 -2.29
N LEU A 52 -2.16 -5.98 -2.57
CA LEU A 52 -1.17 -5.03 -3.08
C LEU A 52 -0.01 -4.85 -2.11
N TYR A 53 -0.26 -4.80 -0.80
CA TYR A 53 0.78 -4.71 0.23
C TYR A 53 1.68 -5.94 0.25
N ILE A 54 1.10 -7.15 0.14
CA ILE A 54 1.87 -8.39 0.07
C ILE A 54 2.75 -8.40 -1.19
N VAL A 55 2.17 -8.10 -2.35
CA VAL A 55 2.88 -8.13 -3.64
C VAL A 55 3.98 -7.08 -3.69
N ALA A 56 3.73 -5.87 -3.17
CA ALA A 56 4.74 -4.82 -3.02
C ALA A 56 5.90 -5.29 -2.13
N THR A 57 5.59 -5.93 -0.99
CA THR A 57 6.61 -6.47 -0.08
C THR A 57 7.47 -7.51 -0.78
N VAL A 58 6.86 -8.47 -1.49
CA VAL A 58 7.59 -9.49 -2.26
C VAL A 58 8.46 -8.87 -3.34
N GLY A 59 7.95 -7.87 -4.06
CA GLY A 59 8.70 -7.13 -5.08
C GLY A 59 9.93 -6.41 -4.51
N LEU A 60 9.77 -5.76 -3.35
CA LEU A 60 10.86 -5.10 -2.64
C LEU A 60 11.91 -6.10 -2.10
N VAL A 61 11.47 -7.25 -1.57
CA VAL A 61 12.35 -8.29 -1.04
C VAL A 61 13.20 -8.93 -2.15
N ARG A 62 12.61 -9.18 -3.32
CA ARG A 62 13.37 -9.74 -4.47
C ARG A 62 14.49 -8.82 -4.93
N GLY A 63 14.26 -7.52 -4.98
CA GLY A 63 15.29 -6.51 -5.28
C GLY A 63 15.87 -6.54 -6.71
N ASP A 64 15.48 -7.51 -7.54
CA ASP A 64 15.85 -7.68 -8.93
C ASP A 64 15.05 -6.74 -9.86
N ALA A 65 15.35 -6.73 -11.17
CA ALA A 65 14.66 -5.86 -12.12
C ALA A 65 13.15 -6.16 -12.21
N GLY A 66 12.76 -7.43 -12.09
CA GLY A 66 11.37 -7.88 -12.09
C GLY A 66 10.62 -7.42 -10.83
N GLY A 67 11.18 -7.65 -9.65
CA GLY A 67 10.62 -7.21 -8.36
C GLY A 67 10.49 -5.69 -8.28
N ARG A 68 11.41 -4.94 -8.89
CA ARG A 68 11.34 -3.48 -8.98
C ARG A 68 10.14 -3.00 -9.80
N ARG A 69 9.89 -3.61 -10.97
CA ARG A 69 8.71 -3.31 -11.80
C ARG A 69 7.41 -3.69 -11.07
N LEU A 70 7.42 -4.82 -10.37
CA LEU A 70 6.27 -5.27 -9.58
C LEU A 70 5.94 -4.29 -8.45
N ALA A 71 6.94 -3.89 -7.66
CA ALA A 71 6.76 -2.90 -6.59
C ALA A 71 6.28 -1.54 -7.15
N GLN A 72 6.83 -1.11 -8.30
CA GLN A 72 6.38 0.11 -8.98
C GLN A 72 4.91 0.04 -9.39
N ALA A 73 4.48 -1.09 -9.97
CA ALA A 73 3.09 -1.30 -10.34
C ALA A 73 2.19 -1.25 -9.10
N CYS A 74 2.56 -1.95 -8.01
CA CYS A 74 1.81 -1.93 -6.76
C CYS A 74 1.68 -0.53 -6.17
N PHE A 75 2.77 0.24 -6.07
CA PHE A 75 2.70 1.61 -5.55
C PHE A 75 1.84 2.52 -6.42
N THR A 76 1.87 2.34 -7.74
CA THR A 76 1.03 3.12 -8.65
C THR A 76 -0.45 2.78 -8.45
N VAL A 77 -0.79 1.49 -8.37
CA VAL A 77 -2.17 1.05 -8.13
C VAL A 77 -2.64 1.50 -6.75
N GLU A 78 -1.80 1.40 -5.73
CA GLU A 78 -2.11 1.86 -4.37
C GLU A 78 -2.37 3.37 -4.36
N LEU A 79 -1.54 4.17 -5.02
CA LEU A 79 -1.72 5.63 -5.11
C LEU A 79 -3.00 6.00 -5.86
N VAL A 80 -3.33 5.32 -6.95
CA VAL A 80 -4.58 5.54 -7.67
C VAL A 80 -5.78 5.12 -6.81
N GLY A 81 -5.67 3.97 -6.14
CA GLY A 81 -6.71 3.44 -5.25
C GLY A 81 -7.01 4.37 -4.09
N VAL A 82 -5.99 4.85 -3.38
CA VAL A 82 -6.17 5.77 -2.24
C VAL A 82 -6.74 7.12 -2.65
N LEU A 83 -6.35 7.64 -3.82
CA LEU A 83 -6.91 8.90 -4.34
C LEU A 83 -8.35 8.72 -4.80
N ALA A 84 -8.65 7.66 -5.56
CA ALA A 84 -10.00 7.40 -6.07
C ALA A 84 -10.98 7.08 -4.93
N VAL A 85 -10.64 6.10 -4.08
CA VAL A 85 -11.51 5.67 -2.96
C VAL A 85 -11.54 6.72 -1.85
N GLY A 86 -10.44 7.41 -1.57
CA GLY A 86 -10.43 8.54 -0.65
C GLY A 86 -11.38 9.65 -1.11
N THR A 87 -11.30 10.05 -2.38
CA THR A 87 -12.20 11.06 -2.96
C THR A 87 -13.66 10.61 -2.94
N LEU A 88 -13.93 9.37 -3.39
CA LEU A 88 -15.29 8.83 -3.40
C LEU A 88 -15.88 8.69 -1.98
N SER A 89 -15.07 8.32 -0.99
CA SER A 89 -15.51 8.22 0.41
C SER A 89 -15.93 9.57 1.01
N VAL A 90 -15.39 10.69 0.48
CA VAL A 90 -15.76 12.05 0.90
C VAL A 90 -16.96 12.58 0.11
N LEU A 91 -17.02 12.30 -1.20
CA LEU A 91 -18.06 12.83 -2.09
C LEU A 91 -19.37 12.01 -2.04
N ALA A 92 -19.27 10.71 -1.80
CA ALA A 92 -20.40 9.78 -1.77
C ALA A 92 -20.30 8.85 -0.55
N PRO A 93 -20.36 9.39 0.69
CA PRO A 93 -20.23 8.60 1.91
C PRO A 93 -21.29 7.50 2.03
N GLN A 94 -22.47 7.67 1.40
CA GLN A 94 -23.53 6.65 1.36
C GLN A 94 -23.12 5.37 0.62
N ASP A 95 -22.16 5.43 -0.31
CA ASP A 95 -21.67 4.27 -1.05
C ASP A 95 -20.59 3.49 -0.26
N PHE A 96 -20.11 4.07 0.85
CA PHE A 96 -19.12 3.49 1.76
C PHE A 96 -19.69 3.43 3.19
N PRO A 97 -20.68 2.55 3.44
CA PRO A 97 -21.27 2.40 4.78
C PRO A 97 -20.22 1.98 5.84
N ASP A 98 -19.13 1.35 5.41
CA ASP A 98 -17.95 1.08 6.23
C ASP A 98 -16.67 1.63 5.60
N ALA A 99 -15.77 2.09 6.48
CA ALA A 99 -14.45 2.57 6.10
C ALA A 99 -13.53 1.45 5.56
N THR A 100 -12.91 1.74 4.43
CA THR A 100 -11.85 0.95 3.79
C THR A 100 -10.47 1.41 4.24
N VAL A 101 -9.43 0.66 3.87
CA VAL A 101 -8.03 1.07 4.06
C VAL A 101 -7.71 2.42 3.39
N TRP A 102 -8.45 2.77 2.33
CA TRP A 102 -8.24 3.97 1.52
C TRP A 102 -9.22 5.11 1.83
N SER A 103 -10.21 4.89 2.70
CA SER A 103 -11.19 5.92 3.06
C SER A 103 -10.51 7.13 3.69
N GLY A 104 -10.97 8.34 3.35
CA GLY A 104 -10.37 9.59 3.79
C GLY A 104 -8.87 9.69 3.44
N PHE A 105 -8.46 9.11 2.30
CA PHE A 105 -7.05 9.00 1.90
C PHE A 105 -6.17 8.19 2.85
N GLY A 106 -6.78 7.25 3.60
CA GLY A 106 -6.11 6.46 4.62
C GLY A 106 -6.01 7.14 5.98
N GLU A 107 -6.92 8.05 6.31
CA GLU A 107 -6.96 8.77 7.59
C GLU A 107 -6.95 7.82 8.80
N GLY A 108 -7.66 6.68 8.71
CA GLY A 108 -7.71 5.66 9.76
C GLY A 108 -6.36 4.97 10.02
N TYR A 109 -5.37 5.24 9.19
CA TYR A 109 -4.00 4.73 9.28
C TYR A 109 -2.97 5.87 9.29
N GLY A 110 -3.39 7.11 9.61
CA GLY A 110 -2.50 8.26 9.66
C GLY A 110 -1.94 8.65 8.29
N TYR A 111 -2.71 8.48 7.21
CA TYR A 111 -2.33 8.79 5.83
C TYR A 111 -1.17 7.96 5.27
N LEU A 112 -0.79 6.88 5.96
CA LEU A 112 0.23 5.95 5.48
C LEU A 112 -0.05 5.41 4.06
N PRO A 113 -1.29 4.99 3.70
CA PRO A 113 -1.63 4.53 2.35
C PRO A 113 -1.41 5.57 1.25
N LEU A 114 -1.36 6.86 1.59
CA LEU A 114 -1.06 7.94 0.66
C LEU A 114 0.45 8.20 0.57
N VAL A 115 1.13 8.25 1.71
CA VAL A 115 2.54 8.64 1.79
C VAL A 115 3.48 7.52 1.31
N LEU A 116 3.22 6.28 1.71
CA LEU A 116 4.09 5.13 1.42
C LEU A 116 4.30 4.88 -0.08
N PRO A 117 3.26 4.82 -0.94
CA PRO A 117 3.46 4.60 -2.36
C PRO A 117 4.25 5.73 -3.02
N VAL A 118 4.06 6.98 -2.59
CA VAL A 118 4.84 8.13 -3.08
C VAL A 118 6.32 7.97 -2.72
N LEU A 119 6.63 7.63 -1.45
CA LEU A 119 7.99 7.37 -1.01
C LEU A 119 8.62 6.18 -1.74
N GLY A 120 7.84 5.11 -1.96
CA GLY A 120 8.23 3.94 -2.72
C GLY A 120 8.61 4.28 -4.16
N LEU A 121 7.77 5.03 -4.87
CA LEU A 121 8.05 5.48 -6.23
C LEU A 121 9.29 6.38 -6.31
N ILE A 122 9.45 7.33 -5.38
CA ILE A 122 10.64 8.20 -5.31
C ILE A 122 11.91 7.35 -5.09
N TRP A 123 11.85 6.38 -4.17
CA TRP A 123 12.98 5.51 -3.87
C TRP A 123 13.36 4.63 -5.08
N LEU A 124 12.38 4.05 -5.77
CA LEU A 124 12.62 3.25 -6.98
C LEU A 124 13.26 4.10 -8.09
N ARG A 125 12.79 5.34 -8.29
CA ARG A 125 13.36 6.29 -9.27
C ARG A 125 14.82 6.63 -8.96
N ARG A 126 15.16 6.85 -7.68
CA ARG A 126 16.54 7.13 -7.24
C ARG A 126 17.50 5.93 -7.40
N LYS A 127 16.97 4.71 -7.50
CA LYS A 127 17.74 3.47 -7.69
C LYS A 127 17.76 2.96 -9.14
N ALA A 128 17.07 3.63 -10.07
CA ALA A 128 17.20 3.31 -11.48
C ALA A 128 18.65 3.65 -11.91
N PRO A 129 19.39 2.72 -12.56
CA PRO A 129 20.65 3.09 -13.18
C PRO A 129 20.32 4.18 -14.21
N VAL A 130 21.04 5.30 -14.17
CA VAL A 130 21.05 6.24 -15.29
C VAL A 130 21.44 5.39 -16.50
N THR A 131 20.48 5.15 -17.38
CA THR A 131 20.78 4.52 -18.66
C THR A 131 21.57 5.59 -19.39
N ALA A 132 22.90 5.47 -19.36
CA ALA A 132 23.78 6.26 -20.19
C ALA A 132 23.42 5.89 -21.64
N SER A 133 22.70 6.81 -22.27
CA SER A 133 22.39 6.85 -23.70
C SER A 133 23.67 6.80 -24.54
#